data_AF-A0A542E644-F1
#
_entry.id   AF-A0A542E644-F1
#
_cell.length_a   1.000
_cell.length_b   1.000
_cell.length_c   1.000
_cell.angle_alpha   90.00
_cell.angle_beta   90.00
_cell.angle_gamma   90.00
#
_symmetry.space_group_name_H-M   'P 1'
#
loop_
_entity.id
_entity.type
_entity.pdbx_description
1 polymer ?
#
loop_
_entity_poly.entity_id
_entity_poly.type
_entity_poly.pdbx_seq_one_letter_code
_entity_poly.pdbx_strand_id
1 'polypeptide(L)'
;MTPTPGRTVLLGPQRFLLTAGTVVQQVAPDGPVAVVNAGWQEREADDGELQEVLGGRGSMLRLFARAAEVVEADPALAEAVVVLRTAQHELSALYERRLAHALDALDDLRRAAARPDVRSSGVADAVRALRDLDTWFLDAVGQLYGELVASGVLERSDVLRRHQEEVERLLADAPVLAVAGGHVGELVRLLRLFRVRPRPEQHVVAWSGGAMAMTERVVLFQDRVGDQDPVGFAGAQVWDRGLRRAPGLVVLPHARRRLRLDDPERVATLVRRFADATCVLLDDGARVEVAGDGALPPGTRVLTPEGAVGVVGEAA
;
A
#
# COMPACT_ATOMS: atom_id res chain seq x y z
N MET A 1 6.78 -21.72 -24.45
CA MET A 1 6.64 -20.25 -24.51
C MET A 1 6.28 -19.77 -23.12
N THR A 2 7.15 -18.99 -22.49
CA THR A 2 6.83 -18.32 -21.22
C THR A 2 5.76 -17.26 -21.52
N PRO A 3 4.64 -17.20 -20.78
CA PRO A 3 3.61 -16.19 -21.02
C PRO A 3 4.19 -14.79 -20.84
N THR A 4 3.77 -13.85 -21.70
CA THR A 4 4.18 -12.45 -21.61
C THR A 4 3.67 -11.87 -20.28
N PRO A 5 4.52 -11.19 -19.49
CA PRO A 5 4.09 -10.62 -18.22
C PRO A 5 3.04 -9.53 -18.43
N GLY A 6 2.05 -9.49 -17.54
CA GLY A 6 1.00 -8.48 -17.54
C GLY A 6 1.52 -7.12 -17.10
N ARG A 7 1.09 -6.08 -17.80
CA ARG A 7 1.38 -4.67 -17.45
C ARG A 7 0.88 -4.32 -16.03
N THR A 8 1.68 -3.58 -15.27
CA THR A 8 1.29 -3.04 -13.96
C THR A 8 1.25 -1.52 -14.04
N VAL A 9 0.06 -0.93 -13.89
CA VAL A 9 -0.13 0.52 -13.95
C VAL A 9 -0.59 1.03 -12.58
N LEU A 10 0.23 1.90 -11.98
CA LEU A 10 -0.04 2.57 -10.71
C LEU A 10 -0.46 4.00 -10.99
N LEU A 11 -1.61 4.39 -10.46
CA LEU A 11 -2.19 5.70 -10.68
C LEU A 11 -2.24 6.50 -9.39
N GLY A 12 -2.11 7.81 -9.56
CA GLY A 12 -2.50 8.76 -8.55
C GLY A 12 -3.99 8.71 -8.22
N PRO A 13 -4.42 9.54 -7.27
CA PRO A 13 -5.81 9.74 -6.92
C PRO A 13 -6.69 10.00 -8.13
N GLN A 14 -7.88 9.41 -8.10
CA GLN A 14 -8.79 9.44 -9.20
C GLN A 14 -9.97 10.36 -8.89
N ARG A 15 -10.04 11.49 -9.59
CA ARG A 15 -11.25 12.31 -9.63
C ARG A 15 -12.13 11.78 -10.76
N PHE A 16 -13.36 11.41 -10.44
CA PHE A 16 -14.33 10.82 -11.36
C PHE A 16 -13.90 9.53 -12.08
N LEU A 17 -12.84 8.86 -11.60
CA LEU A 17 -12.32 7.59 -12.15
C LEU A 17 -11.96 7.58 -13.66
N LEU A 18 -11.98 8.72 -14.35
CA LEU A 18 -11.80 8.80 -15.81
C LEU A 18 -10.46 8.24 -16.29
N THR A 19 -9.37 8.51 -15.55
CA THR A 19 -8.04 8.00 -15.92
C THR A 19 -7.96 6.49 -15.72
N ALA A 20 -8.50 5.98 -14.61
CA ALA A 20 -8.56 4.55 -14.35
C ALA A 20 -9.35 3.80 -15.43
N GLY A 21 -10.55 4.27 -15.79
CA GLY A 21 -11.36 3.67 -16.87
C GLY A 21 -10.62 3.65 -18.21
N THR A 22 -10.03 4.78 -18.59
CA THR A 22 -9.23 4.91 -19.83
C THR A 22 -8.05 3.93 -19.83
N VAL A 23 -7.32 3.83 -18.72
CA VAL A 23 -6.17 2.91 -18.61
C VAL A 23 -6.60 1.47 -18.67
N VAL A 24 -7.69 1.09 -17.99
CA VAL A 24 -8.24 -0.27 -18.07
C VAL A 24 -8.61 -0.63 -19.52
N GLN A 25 -9.28 0.27 -20.24
CA GLN A 25 -9.59 0.08 -21.65
C GLN A 25 -8.33 -0.04 -22.53
N GLN A 26 -7.25 0.67 -22.21
CA GLN A 26 -5.99 0.57 -22.95
C GLN A 26 -5.24 -0.75 -22.69
N VAL A 27 -5.30 -1.29 -21.48
CA VAL A 27 -4.58 -2.54 -21.14
C VAL A 27 -5.38 -3.80 -21.50
N ALA A 28 -6.71 -3.74 -21.42
CA ALA A 28 -7.61 -4.77 -21.94
C ALA A 28 -8.84 -4.12 -22.58
N PRO A 29 -8.76 -3.86 -23.90
CA PRO A 29 -9.88 -3.30 -24.67
C PRO A 29 -11.13 -4.17 -24.56
N ASP A 30 -10.92 -5.49 -24.65
CA ASP A 30 -11.96 -6.51 -24.60
C ASP A 30 -11.66 -7.46 -23.44
N GLY A 31 -12.66 -7.73 -22.59
CA GLY A 31 -12.56 -8.71 -21.50
C GLY A 31 -13.11 -8.21 -20.15
N PRO A 32 -13.47 -9.14 -19.26
CA PRO A 32 -13.96 -8.82 -17.93
C PRO A 32 -12.85 -8.22 -17.04
N VAL A 33 -13.24 -7.37 -16.11
CA VAL A 33 -12.32 -6.72 -15.18
C VAL A 33 -12.66 -7.18 -13.78
N ALA A 34 -11.77 -7.90 -13.10
CA ALA A 34 -11.95 -8.17 -11.67
C ALA A 34 -11.69 -6.87 -10.89
N VAL A 35 -12.60 -6.48 -10.01
CA VAL A 35 -12.54 -5.19 -9.31
C VAL A 35 -12.50 -5.40 -7.80
N VAL A 36 -11.52 -4.79 -7.15
CA VAL A 36 -11.44 -4.70 -5.69
C VAL A 36 -11.60 -3.24 -5.28
N ASN A 37 -12.70 -2.94 -4.59
CA ASN A 37 -12.97 -1.64 -3.96
C ASN A 37 -13.24 -1.75 -2.46
N ALA A 38 -12.77 -2.84 -1.83
CA ALA A 38 -13.00 -3.16 -0.42
C ALA A 38 -12.50 -2.10 0.56
N GLY A 39 -11.57 -1.23 0.15
CA GLY A 39 -11.17 -0.06 0.93
C GLY A 39 -12.28 0.99 1.10
N TRP A 40 -13.41 0.87 0.40
CA TRP A 40 -14.59 1.75 0.57
C TRP A 40 -15.49 1.29 1.72
N GLN A 41 -15.22 0.11 2.28
CA GLN A 41 -15.88 -0.43 3.47
C GLN A 41 -17.40 -0.51 3.25
N GLU A 42 -18.20 0.14 4.10
CA GLU A 42 -19.66 0.13 4.02
C GLU A 42 -20.18 0.71 2.69
N ARG A 43 -19.36 1.54 2.01
CA ARG A 43 -19.64 2.10 0.68
C ARG A 43 -19.14 1.23 -0.47
N GLU A 44 -18.70 -0.01 -0.23
CA GLU A 44 -18.25 -0.94 -1.28
C GLU A 44 -19.34 -1.18 -2.34
N ALA A 45 -20.62 -1.12 -1.95
CA ALA A 45 -21.76 -1.26 -2.86
C ALA A 45 -22.05 0.00 -3.71
N ASP A 46 -21.45 1.16 -3.39
CA ASP A 46 -21.63 2.41 -4.13
C ASP A 46 -20.76 2.45 -5.39
N ASP A 47 -20.79 1.36 -6.18
CA ASP A 47 -19.87 1.10 -7.29
C ASP A 47 -20.34 1.59 -8.68
N GLY A 48 -21.47 2.32 -8.74
CA GLY A 48 -22.09 2.74 -10.00
C GLY A 48 -21.17 3.54 -10.91
N GLU A 49 -20.45 4.53 -10.37
CA GLU A 49 -19.45 5.29 -11.13
C GLU A 49 -18.32 4.39 -11.64
N LEU A 50 -17.91 3.40 -10.83
CA LEU A 50 -16.88 2.44 -11.20
C LEU A 50 -17.37 1.46 -12.27
N GLN A 51 -18.65 1.08 -12.27
CA GLN A 51 -19.25 0.31 -13.37
C GLN A 51 -19.28 1.09 -14.67
N GLU A 52 -19.70 2.36 -14.60
CA GLU A 52 -19.84 3.22 -15.76
C GLU A 52 -18.50 3.40 -16.48
N VAL A 53 -17.44 3.76 -15.75
CA VAL A 53 -16.09 3.96 -16.34
C VAL A 53 -15.46 2.67 -16.85
N LEU A 54 -15.90 1.50 -16.36
CA LEU A 54 -15.45 0.20 -16.86
C LEU A 54 -16.34 -0.33 -18.01
N GLY A 55 -17.38 0.40 -18.39
CA GLY A 55 -18.33 0.02 -19.44
C GLY A 55 -19.15 -1.22 -19.08
N GLY A 56 -19.49 -1.39 -17.79
CA GLY A 56 -20.26 -2.54 -17.28
C GLY A 56 -19.53 -3.88 -17.30
N ARG A 57 -18.22 -3.89 -17.56
CA ARG A 57 -17.38 -5.11 -17.57
C ARG A 57 -16.78 -5.47 -16.21
N GLY A 58 -17.07 -4.66 -15.19
CA GLY A 58 -16.58 -4.90 -13.84
C GLY A 58 -17.21 -6.16 -13.25
N SER A 59 -16.39 -7.01 -12.66
CA SER A 59 -16.80 -8.10 -11.79
C SER A 59 -16.27 -7.81 -10.40
N MET A 60 -17.17 -7.38 -9.51
CA MET A 60 -16.81 -6.82 -8.21
C MET A 60 -16.61 -7.98 -7.27
N LEU A 61 -15.41 -8.05 -6.70
CA LEU A 61 -15.08 -9.14 -5.80
C LEU A 61 -15.81 -9.00 -4.46
N ARG A 62 -16.29 -7.79 -4.11
CA ARG A 62 -17.10 -7.49 -2.92
C ARG A 62 -16.48 -8.06 -1.63
N LEU A 63 -15.18 -7.84 -1.43
CA LEU A 63 -14.43 -8.50 -0.36
C LEU A 63 -14.87 -8.00 1.02
N PHE A 64 -15.29 -6.75 1.15
CA PHE A 64 -15.78 -6.23 2.43
C PHE A 64 -17.12 -6.86 2.79
N ALA A 65 -18.07 -6.91 1.85
CA ALA A 65 -19.35 -7.59 2.05
C ALA A 65 -19.17 -9.09 2.37
N ARG A 66 -18.29 -9.80 1.64
CA ARG A 66 -17.96 -11.21 1.92
C ARG A 66 -17.37 -11.40 3.31
N ALA A 67 -16.54 -10.47 3.79
CA ALA A 67 -15.98 -10.56 5.15
C ALA A 67 -17.06 -10.40 6.22
N ALA A 68 -18.05 -9.52 5.99
CA ALA A 68 -19.19 -9.39 6.89
C ALA A 68 -19.99 -10.70 6.95
N GLU A 69 -20.28 -11.33 5.80
CA GLU A 69 -20.96 -12.62 5.73
C GLU A 69 -20.19 -13.74 6.47
N VAL A 70 -18.86 -13.78 6.31
CA VAL A 70 -18.00 -14.76 7.02
C VAL A 70 -18.06 -14.56 8.53
N VAL A 71 -17.94 -13.32 9.00
CA VAL A 71 -17.95 -12.99 10.43
C VAL A 71 -19.31 -13.28 11.06
N GLU A 72 -20.41 -13.04 10.35
CA GLU A 72 -21.77 -13.37 10.80
C GLU A 72 -21.98 -14.88 10.89
N ALA A 73 -21.50 -15.64 9.91
CA ALA A 73 -21.73 -17.08 9.81
C ALA A 73 -20.75 -17.94 10.62
N ASP A 74 -19.57 -17.43 10.98
CA ASP A 74 -18.52 -18.17 11.69
C ASP A 74 -18.02 -17.41 12.94
N PRO A 75 -18.65 -17.65 14.11
CA PRO A 75 -18.29 -16.98 15.36
C PRO A 75 -16.85 -17.25 15.83
N ALA A 76 -16.32 -18.44 15.55
CA ALA A 76 -14.95 -18.80 15.95
C ALA A 76 -13.92 -18.00 15.13
N LEU A 77 -14.15 -17.85 13.83
CA LEU A 77 -13.34 -16.98 12.99
C LEU A 77 -13.50 -15.52 13.40
N ALA A 78 -14.71 -15.06 13.68
CA ALA A 78 -14.98 -13.70 14.14
C ALA A 78 -14.17 -13.35 15.41
N GLU A 79 -14.18 -14.23 16.42
CA GLU A 79 -13.39 -14.07 17.64
C GLU A 79 -11.88 -13.97 17.33
N ALA A 80 -11.37 -14.87 16.50
CA ALA A 80 -9.96 -14.86 16.12
C ALA A 80 -9.54 -13.59 15.36
N VAL A 81 -10.42 -13.05 14.50
CA VAL A 81 -10.20 -11.78 13.80
C VAL A 81 -10.19 -10.60 14.78
N VAL A 82 -11.06 -10.60 15.79
CA VAL A 82 -11.05 -9.58 16.85
C VAL A 82 -9.74 -9.61 17.62
N VAL A 83 -9.29 -10.79 18.05
CA VAL A 83 -8.00 -10.97 18.75
C VAL A 83 -6.84 -10.44 17.91
N LEU A 84 -6.77 -10.82 16.63
CA LEU A 84 -5.75 -10.32 15.71
C LEU A 84 -5.79 -8.79 15.59
N ARG A 85 -6.98 -8.19 15.40
CA ARG A 85 -7.12 -6.74 15.22
C ARG A 85 -6.67 -5.97 16.46
N THR A 86 -7.03 -6.45 17.65
CA THR A 86 -6.60 -5.87 18.93
C THR A 86 -5.08 -5.92 19.06
N ALA A 87 -4.46 -7.08 18.83
CA ALA A 87 -3.01 -7.23 18.90
C ALA A 87 -2.27 -6.35 17.88
N GLN A 88 -2.80 -6.24 16.65
CA GLN A 88 -2.24 -5.34 15.63
C GLN A 88 -2.33 -3.86 16.04
N HIS A 89 -3.44 -3.45 16.65
CA HIS A 89 -3.61 -2.08 17.15
C HIS A 89 -2.61 -1.77 18.28
N GLU A 90 -2.48 -2.67 19.25
CA GLU A 90 -1.52 -2.53 20.35
C GLU A 90 -0.07 -2.49 19.85
N LEU A 91 0.29 -3.38 18.91
CA LEU A 91 1.61 -3.39 18.29
C LEU A 91 1.89 -2.09 17.53
N SER A 92 0.90 -1.57 16.80
CA SER A 92 1.02 -0.29 16.07
C SER A 92 1.26 0.87 17.03
N ALA A 93 0.53 0.93 18.15
CA ALA A 93 0.72 1.96 19.17
C ALA A 93 2.12 1.94 19.80
N LEU A 94 2.69 0.74 20.04
CA LEU A 94 4.06 0.60 20.53
C LEU A 94 5.09 1.03 19.48
N TYR A 95 4.87 0.66 18.23
CA TYR A 95 5.72 1.05 17.11
C TYR A 95 5.72 2.56 16.89
N GLU A 96 4.55 3.20 16.84
CA GLU A 96 4.41 4.65 16.66
C GLU A 96 5.11 5.43 17.78
N ARG A 97 5.00 4.99 19.04
CA ARG A 97 5.71 5.61 20.16
C ARG A 97 7.23 5.51 20.00
N ARG A 98 7.75 4.33 19.66
CA ARG A 98 9.19 4.14 19.43
C ARG A 98 9.68 4.95 18.24
N LEU A 99 8.87 5.01 17.18
CA LEU A 99 9.18 5.74 15.97
C LEU A 99 9.24 7.24 16.22
N ALA A 100 8.30 7.79 16.99
CA ALA A 100 8.31 9.20 17.39
C ALA A 100 9.63 9.58 18.08
N HIS A 101 10.02 8.83 19.12
CA HIS A 101 11.27 9.08 19.82
C HIS A 101 12.52 8.91 18.94
N ALA A 102 12.50 7.96 18.02
CA ALA A 102 13.61 7.77 17.09
C ALA A 102 13.74 8.92 16.07
N LEU A 103 12.61 9.50 15.63
CA LEU A 103 12.58 10.69 14.79
C LEU A 103 13.05 11.94 15.55
N ASP A 104 12.57 12.13 16.79
CA ASP A 104 13.03 13.24 17.64
C ASP A 104 14.56 13.18 17.87
N ALA A 105 15.07 11.98 18.18
CA ALA A 105 16.51 11.78 18.36
C ALA A 105 17.30 12.07 17.08
N LEU A 106 16.79 11.71 15.91
CA LEU A 106 17.40 12.04 14.63
C LEU A 106 17.47 13.57 14.41
N ASP A 107 16.39 14.29 14.74
CA ASP A 107 16.34 15.75 14.60
C ASP A 107 17.24 16.46 15.63
N ASP A 108 17.41 15.92 16.83
CA ASP A 108 18.40 16.40 17.80
C ASP A 108 19.83 16.18 17.32
N LEU A 109 20.13 15.00 16.77
CA LEU A 109 21.47 14.69 16.22
C LEU A 109 21.84 15.62 15.05
N ARG A 110 20.87 16.00 14.21
CA ARG A 110 21.07 16.96 13.12
C ARG A 110 21.47 18.35 13.62
N ARG A 111 20.91 18.77 14.76
CA ARG A 111 21.18 20.08 15.37
C ARG A 111 22.35 20.07 16.35
N ALA A 112 22.94 18.91 16.63
CA ALA A 112 24.01 18.77 17.60
C ALA A 112 25.29 19.54 17.19
N ALA A 113 25.85 20.26 18.17
CA ALA A 113 27.14 20.94 18.05
C ALA A 113 28.29 19.91 18.12
N ALA A 114 28.55 19.25 17.00
CA ALA A 114 29.64 18.28 16.83
C ALA A 114 30.39 18.53 15.52
N ARG A 115 31.58 17.92 15.39
CA ARG A 115 32.33 17.92 14.13
C ARG A 115 31.46 17.33 13.00
N PRO A 116 31.53 17.86 11.75
CA PRO A 116 30.65 17.44 10.66
C PRO A 116 30.69 15.92 10.38
N ASP A 117 31.88 15.33 10.36
CA ASP A 117 32.10 13.89 10.16
C ASP A 117 31.42 13.04 11.24
N VAL A 118 31.60 13.43 12.51
CA VAL A 118 30.98 12.75 13.65
C VAL A 118 29.45 12.86 13.62
N ARG A 119 28.93 14.06 13.32
CA ARG A 119 27.47 14.29 13.20
C ARG A 119 26.87 13.47 12.06
N SER A 120 27.50 13.48 10.87
CA SER A 120 27.04 12.70 9.72
C SER A 120 27.01 11.20 10.01
N SER A 121 28.02 10.67 10.72
CA SER A 121 28.03 9.28 11.16
C SER A 121 26.87 8.97 12.12
N GLY A 122 26.62 9.83 13.11
CA GLY A 122 25.51 9.65 14.06
C GLY A 122 24.13 9.71 13.38
N VAL A 123 23.95 10.62 12.44
CA VAL A 123 22.71 10.71 11.63
C VAL A 123 22.50 9.45 10.78
N ALA A 124 23.56 8.92 10.17
CA ALA A 124 23.47 7.69 9.37
C ALA A 124 23.09 6.47 10.24
N ASP A 125 23.64 6.38 11.46
CA ASP A 125 23.30 5.33 12.41
C ASP A 125 21.85 5.45 12.92
N ALA A 126 21.40 6.66 13.25
CA ALA A 126 20.01 6.92 13.62
C ALA A 126 19.01 6.53 12.51
N VAL A 127 19.34 6.80 11.24
CA VAL A 127 18.53 6.32 10.11
C VAL A 127 18.51 4.79 10.02
N ARG A 128 19.63 4.11 10.31
CA ARG A 128 19.66 2.65 10.37
C ARG A 128 18.75 2.12 11.47
N ALA A 129 18.77 2.73 12.66
CA ALA A 129 17.89 2.36 13.76
C ALA A 129 16.39 2.50 13.39
N LEU A 130 16.01 3.50 12.57
CA LEU A 130 14.65 3.59 12.03
C LEU A 130 14.29 2.40 11.14
N ARG A 131 15.22 1.95 10.28
CA ARG A 131 15.02 0.78 9.41
C ARG A 131 14.91 -0.52 10.21
N ASP A 132 15.72 -0.65 11.26
CA ASP A 132 15.69 -1.82 12.15
C ASP A 132 14.35 -1.87 12.91
N LEU A 133 13.83 -0.71 13.33
CA LEU A 133 12.50 -0.59 13.95
C LEU A 133 11.38 -1.02 12.99
N ASP A 134 11.44 -0.58 11.72
CA ASP A 134 10.48 -0.97 10.69
C ASP A 134 10.50 -2.47 10.41
N THR A 135 11.70 -3.05 10.35
CA THR A 135 11.91 -4.48 10.13
C THR A 135 11.30 -5.29 11.28
N TRP A 136 11.62 -4.92 12.52
CA TRP A 136 11.03 -5.55 13.71
C TRP A 136 9.49 -5.48 13.69
N PHE A 137 8.92 -4.31 13.36
CA PHE A 137 7.47 -4.14 13.33
C PHE A 137 6.82 -5.04 12.29
N LEU A 138 7.37 -5.10 11.07
CA LEU A 138 6.87 -5.99 10.03
C LEU A 138 6.98 -7.46 10.44
N ASP A 139 8.07 -7.87 11.07
CA ASP A 139 8.24 -9.24 11.54
C ASP A 139 7.22 -9.60 12.62
N ALA A 140 6.97 -8.70 13.58
CA ALA A 140 5.94 -8.87 14.59
C ALA A 140 4.52 -8.95 13.98
N VAL A 141 4.19 -8.10 13.00
CA VAL A 141 2.92 -8.21 12.24
C VAL A 141 2.83 -9.57 11.54
N GLY A 142 3.94 -10.06 10.98
CA GLY A 142 4.03 -11.38 10.35
C GLY A 142 3.77 -12.52 11.34
N GLN A 143 4.29 -12.42 12.56
CA GLN A 143 4.05 -13.38 13.64
C GLN A 143 2.56 -13.44 14.01
N LEU A 144 1.89 -12.29 14.17
CA LEU A 144 0.45 -12.25 14.46
C LEU A 144 -0.39 -12.94 13.38
N TYR A 145 -0.07 -12.74 12.10
CA TYR A 145 -0.71 -13.49 11.02
C TYR A 145 -0.37 -14.98 11.05
N GLY A 146 0.87 -15.33 11.41
CA GLY A 146 1.31 -16.71 11.56
C GLY A 146 0.57 -17.44 12.68
N GLU A 147 0.31 -16.78 13.80
CA GLU A 147 -0.47 -17.30 14.93
C GLU A 147 -1.93 -17.56 14.52
N LEU A 148 -2.55 -16.65 13.77
CA LEU A 148 -3.90 -16.85 13.23
C LEU A 148 -3.96 -18.09 12.34
N VAL A 149 -2.99 -18.26 11.44
CA VAL A 149 -2.91 -19.46 10.57
C VAL A 149 -2.65 -20.72 11.41
N ALA A 150 -1.72 -20.67 12.37
CA ALA A 150 -1.38 -21.81 13.22
C ALA A 150 -2.54 -22.28 14.11
N SER A 151 -3.48 -21.39 14.46
CA SER A 151 -4.71 -21.77 15.18
C SER A 151 -5.64 -22.72 14.39
N GLY A 152 -5.46 -22.78 13.06
CA GLY A 152 -6.27 -23.56 12.13
C GLY A 152 -7.69 -23.05 11.93
N VAL A 153 -8.04 -21.87 12.46
CA VAL A 153 -9.40 -21.33 12.40
C VAL A 153 -9.82 -21.00 10.96
N LEU A 154 -8.88 -20.53 10.14
CA LEU A 154 -9.14 -20.19 8.74
C LEU A 154 -9.45 -21.43 7.89
N GLU A 155 -8.74 -22.53 8.13
CA GLU A 155 -8.88 -23.79 7.40
C GLU A 155 -10.17 -24.53 7.76
N ARG A 156 -10.67 -24.36 8.99
CA ARG A 156 -11.92 -24.97 9.46
C ARG A 156 -13.17 -24.24 8.99
N SER A 157 -13.03 -23.01 8.48
CA SER A 157 -14.17 -22.19 8.07
C SER A 157 -14.64 -22.54 6.66
N ASP A 158 -15.71 -23.34 6.55
CA ASP A 158 -16.33 -23.69 5.26
C ASP A 158 -16.88 -22.46 4.52
N VAL A 159 -17.40 -21.48 5.25
CA VAL A 159 -17.95 -20.24 4.67
C VAL A 159 -16.83 -19.41 4.05
N LEU A 160 -15.71 -19.23 4.76
CA LEU A 160 -14.54 -18.54 4.22
C LEU A 160 -14.02 -19.27 2.97
N ARG A 161 -13.86 -20.59 3.04
CA ARG A 161 -13.38 -21.41 1.92
C ARG A 161 -14.25 -21.24 0.67
N ARG A 162 -15.58 -21.29 0.82
CA ARG A 162 -16.53 -21.04 -0.28
C ARG A 162 -16.33 -19.67 -0.92
N HIS A 163 -16.20 -18.61 -0.12
CA HIS A 163 -15.97 -17.27 -0.67
C HIS A 163 -14.59 -17.14 -1.33
N GLN A 164 -13.55 -17.78 -0.79
CA GLN A 164 -12.23 -17.83 -1.42
C GLN A 164 -12.29 -18.50 -2.80
N GLU A 165 -12.98 -19.64 -2.93
CA GLU A 165 -13.18 -20.35 -4.20
C GLU A 165 -13.99 -19.52 -5.22
N GLU A 166 -14.99 -18.76 -4.77
CA GLU A 166 -15.72 -17.82 -5.62
C GLU A 166 -14.84 -16.67 -6.11
N VAL A 167 -14.07 -16.04 -5.20
CA VAL A 167 -13.14 -14.96 -5.54
C VAL A 167 -12.06 -15.43 -6.51
N GLU A 168 -11.51 -16.62 -6.29
CA GLU A 168 -10.50 -17.21 -7.17
C GLU A 168 -11.03 -17.41 -8.59
N ARG A 169 -12.26 -17.91 -8.76
CA ARG A 169 -12.90 -18.06 -10.08
C ARG A 169 -13.07 -16.73 -10.79
N LEU A 170 -13.63 -15.73 -10.11
CA LEU A 170 -13.81 -14.39 -10.69
C LEU A 170 -12.47 -13.75 -11.10
N LEU A 171 -11.41 -14.00 -10.33
CA LEU A 171 -10.07 -13.50 -10.64
C LEU A 171 -9.43 -14.25 -11.81
N ALA A 172 -9.65 -15.57 -11.91
CA ALA A 172 -9.12 -16.42 -12.98
C ALA A 172 -9.71 -16.09 -14.35
N ASP A 173 -10.98 -15.70 -14.39
CA ASP A 173 -11.69 -15.33 -15.62
C ASP A 173 -11.33 -13.92 -16.13
N ALA A 174 -10.70 -13.09 -15.31
CA ALA A 174 -10.37 -11.71 -15.64
C ALA A 174 -8.91 -11.51 -16.11
N PRO A 175 -8.66 -11.00 -17.34
CA PRO A 175 -7.32 -10.61 -17.78
C PRO A 175 -6.78 -9.37 -17.04
N VAL A 176 -7.64 -8.59 -16.38
CA VAL A 176 -7.27 -7.39 -15.62
C VAL A 176 -7.82 -7.46 -14.20
N LEU A 177 -6.97 -7.08 -13.24
CA LEU A 177 -7.36 -6.75 -11.88
C LEU A 177 -7.27 -5.23 -11.68
N ALA A 178 -8.41 -4.60 -11.42
CA ALA A 178 -8.50 -3.21 -10.99
C ALA A 178 -8.57 -3.14 -9.45
N VAL A 179 -7.67 -2.38 -8.82
CA VAL A 179 -7.62 -2.23 -7.35
C VAL A 179 -7.78 -0.77 -6.95
N ALA A 180 -8.92 -0.46 -6.36
CA ALA A 180 -9.27 0.88 -5.97
C ALA A 180 -8.55 1.34 -4.69
N GLY A 181 -8.47 2.67 -4.54
CA GLY A 181 -8.11 3.31 -3.29
C GLY A 181 -9.19 3.19 -2.22
N GLY A 182 -8.92 3.77 -1.05
CA GLY A 182 -9.78 3.71 0.13
C GLY A 182 -8.93 3.53 1.39
N HIS A 183 -9.50 2.93 2.42
CA HIS A 183 -8.77 2.53 3.62
C HIS A 183 -7.79 1.39 3.30
N VAL A 184 -6.52 1.71 3.07
CA VAL A 184 -5.50 0.74 2.62
C VAL A 184 -5.26 -0.40 3.62
N GLY A 185 -5.34 -0.14 4.92
CA GLY A 185 -5.19 -1.18 5.94
C GLY A 185 -6.25 -2.28 5.83
N GLU A 186 -7.53 -1.90 5.69
CA GLU A 186 -8.63 -2.84 5.48
C GLU A 186 -8.52 -3.55 4.12
N LEU A 187 -8.16 -2.80 3.06
CA LEU A 187 -7.92 -3.37 1.73
C LEU A 187 -6.89 -4.51 1.77
N VAL A 188 -5.72 -4.29 2.38
CA VAL A 188 -4.64 -5.30 2.44
C VAL A 188 -5.06 -6.50 3.27
N ARG A 189 -5.76 -6.28 4.39
CA ARG A 189 -6.31 -7.37 5.20
C ARG A 189 -7.27 -8.25 4.40
N LEU A 190 -8.17 -7.65 3.65
CA LEU A 190 -9.18 -8.37 2.86
C LEU A 190 -8.57 -9.06 1.63
N LEU A 191 -7.60 -8.43 0.95
CA LEU A 191 -6.82 -9.09 -0.10
C LEU A 191 -6.14 -10.36 0.42
N ARG A 192 -5.59 -10.33 1.65
CA ARG A 192 -4.98 -11.48 2.31
C ARG A 192 -6.01 -12.54 2.71
N LEU A 193 -7.10 -12.14 3.38
CA LEU A 193 -8.16 -13.05 3.85
C LEU A 193 -8.79 -13.84 2.70
N PHE A 194 -9.01 -13.19 1.55
CA PHE A 194 -9.58 -13.82 0.35
C PHE A 194 -8.54 -14.31 -0.65
N ARG A 195 -7.25 -14.34 -0.26
CA ARG A 195 -6.15 -14.88 -1.07
C ARG A 195 -6.03 -14.27 -2.47
N VAL A 196 -6.39 -13.00 -2.62
CA VAL A 196 -6.30 -12.28 -3.89
C VAL A 196 -4.84 -12.09 -4.27
N ARG A 197 -4.41 -12.76 -5.35
CA ARG A 197 -3.05 -12.70 -5.88
C ARG A 197 -3.09 -12.50 -7.39
N PRO A 198 -2.65 -11.35 -7.91
CA PRO A 198 -2.59 -11.14 -9.35
C PRO A 198 -1.60 -12.13 -9.99
N ARG A 199 -2.03 -12.82 -11.05
CA ARG A 199 -1.15 -13.73 -11.80
C ARG A 199 -0.07 -12.94 -12.55
N PRO A 200 1.13 -13.49 -12.80
CA PRO A 200 2.19 -12.80 -13.54
C PRO A 200 1.73 -12.18 -14.87
N GLU A 201 0.94 -12.92 -15.65
CA GLU A 201 0.35 -12.53 -16.94
C GLU A 201 -0.83 -11.57 -16.84
N GLN A 202 -1.46 -11.44 -15.66
CA GLN A 202 -2.63 -10.59 -15.47
C GLN A 202 -2.23 -9.12 -15.41
N HIS A 203 -2.96 -8.26 -16.13
CA HIS A 203 -2.76 -6.82 -16.02
C HIS A 203 -3.28 -6.31 -14.67
N VAL A 204 -2.58 -5.36 -14.08
CA VAL A 204 -2.98 -4.73 -12.82
C VAL A 204 -3.10 -3.23 -13.04
N VAL A 205 -4.25 -2.66 -12.70
CA VAL A 205 -4.47 -1.21 -12.65
C VAL A 205 -4.87 -0.84 -11.23
N ALA A 206 -4.01 -0.14 -10.51
CA ALA A 206 -4.22 0.17 -9.11
C ALA A 206 -4.05 1.66 -8.84
N TRP A 207 -4.87 2.24 -7.96
CA TRP A 207 -4.79 3.67 -7.67
C TRP A 207 -4.86 3.98 -6.18
N SER A 208 -4.21 5.07 -5.78
CA SER A 208 -4.19 5.54 -4.39
C SER A 208 -3.81 4.40 -3.42
N GLY A 209 -4.62 4.10 -2.40
CA GLY A 209 -4.40 2.97 -1.48
C GLY A 209 -4.24 1.61 -2.18
N GLY A 210 -4.91 1.39 -3.31
CA GLY A 210 -4.72 0.19 -4.13
C GLY A 210 -3.31 0.09 -4.72
N ALA A 211 -2.75 1.23 -5.18
CA ALA A 211 -1.37 1.27 -5.68
C ALA A 211 -0.37 0.96 -4.55
N MET A 212 -0.61 1.47 -3.34
CA MET A 212 0.20 1.15 -2.16
C MET A 212 0.17 -0.35 -1.84
N ALA A 213 -1.01 -0.97 -1.91
CA ALA A 213 -1.18 -2.41 -1.68
C ALA A 213 -0.43 -3.29 -2.70
N MET A 214 -0.10 -2.76 -3.90
CA MET A 214 0.68 -3.50 -4.91
C MET A 214 2.18 -3.52 -4.63
N THR A 215 2.69 -2.67 -3.76
CA THR A 215 4.12 -2.61 -3.43
C THR A 215 4.52 -3.70 -2.42
N GLU A 216 5.80 -3.75 -2.04
CA GLU A 216 6.27 -4.66 -0.98
C GLU A 216 5.75 -4.31 0.41
N ARG A 217 5.64 -3.01 0.70
CA ARG A 217 5.30 -2.50 2.02
C ARG A 217 4.34 -1.34 1.89
N VAL A 218 3.31 -1.37 2.71
CA VAL A 218 2.32 -0.31 2.81
C VAL A 218 2.85 0.71 3.81
N VAL A 219 3.11 1.93 3.33
CA VAL A 219 3.59 3.04 4.15
C VAL A 219 2.47 4.06 4.28
N LEU A 220 1.97 4.30 5.49
CA LEU A 220 1.07 5.43 5.76
C LEU A 220 1.92 6.66 5.99
N PHE A 221 1.46 7.82 5.55
CA PHE A 221 2.23 9.04 5.69
C PHE A 221 1.33 10.27 5.78
N GLN A 222 1.66 11.12 6.76
CA GLN A 222 1.05 12.42 6.93
C GLN A 222 2.00 13.30 7.75
N ASP A 223 2.60 14.32 7.13
CA ASP A 223 3.40 15.33 7.83
C ASP A 223 2.55 16.52 8.33
N ARG A 224 1.31 16.66 7.81
CA ARG A 224 0.43 17.81 8.08
C ARG A 224 -0.68 17.52 9.10
N VAL A 225 -0.39 16.62 10.05
CA VAL A 225 -1.31 16.19 11.11
C VAL A 225 -1.85 17.38 11.92
N GLY A 226 -1.03 18.39 12.19
CA GLY A 226 -1.43 19.60 12.92
C GLY A 226 -2.49 20.48 12.25
N ASP A 227 -2.77 20.29 10.95
CA ASP A 227 -3.73 21.13 10.20
C ASP A 227 -5.14 20.48 10.09
N GLN A 228 -5.27 19.18 10.40
CA GLN A 228 -6.48 18.40 10.11
C GLN A 228 -6.87 17.37 11.20
N ASP A 229 -5.92 16.85 11.99
CA ASP A 229 -6.17 15.86 13.04
C ASP A 229 -5.08 15.93 14.14
N PRO A 230 -5.29 16.68 15.23
CA PRO A 230 -4.25 16.97 16.24
C PRO A 230 -3.81 15.75 17.08
N VAL A 231 -4.43 14.57 16.92
CA VAL A 231 -4.15 13.36 17.71
C VAL A 231 -3.34 12.32 16.91
N GLY A 232 -3.18 12.49 15.60
CA GLY A 232 -2.48 11.54 14.74
C GLY A 232 -0.96 11.49 14.91
N PHE A 233 -0.33 10.40 14.46
CA PHE A 233 1.13 10.33 14.31
C PHE A 233 1.57 11.15 13.08
N ALA A 234 2.51 12.09 13.28
CA ALA A 234 3.07 12.90 12.21
C ALA A 234 4.34 12.26 11.62
N GLY A 235 4.26 11.85 10.36
CA GLY A 235 5.37 11.29 9.60
C GLY A 235 4.96 10.09 8.74
N ALA A 236 5.96 9.40 8.19
CA ALA A 236 5.76 8.13 7.51
C ALA A 236 5.86 6.97 8.50
N GLN A 237 4.97 5.98 8.39
CA GLN A 237 4.93 4.79 9.22
C GLN A 237 4.71 3.56 8.34
N VAL A 238 5.45 2.49 8.59
CA VAL A 238 5.18 1.21 7.96
C VAL A 238 3.93 0.62 8.61
N TRP A 239 3.04 0.04 7.81
CA TRP A 239 1.78 -0.52 8.26
C TRP A 239 1.73 -2.05 8.15
N ASP A 240 2.01 -2.57 6.96
CA ASP A 240 1.99 -4.01 6.68
C ASP A 240 2.77 -4.28 5.37
N ARG A 241 2.89 -5.55 5.00
CA ARG A 241 3.38 -6.01 3.69
C ARG A 241 2.25 -5.94 2.65
N GLY A 242 2.56 -5.42 1.48
CA GLY A 242 1.67 -5.45 0.33
C GLY A 242 1.78 -6.76 -0.47
N LEU A 243 1.19 -6.79 -1.66
CA LEU A 243 1.17 -7.97 -2.55
C LEU A 243 2.47 -8.19 -3.32
N ARG A 244 3.42 -7.25 -3.28
CA ARG A 244 4.71 -7.34 -4.01
C ARG A 244 4.52 -7.54 -5.54
N ARG A 245 3.49 -6.92 -6.13
CA ARG A 245 3.32 -6.85 -7.58
C ARG A 245 4.29 -5.85 -8.23
N ALA A 246 4.60 -4.76 -7.51
CA ALA A 246 5.57 -3.74 -7.89
C ALA A 246 6.67 -3.64 -6.81
N PRO A 247 7.62 -4.59 -6.78
CA PRO A 247 8.71 -4.60 -5.79
C PRO A 247 9.68 -3.43 -5.99
N GLY A 248 10.46 -3.11 -4.96
CA GLY A 248 11.44 -2.02 -5.01
C GLY A 248 10.84 -0.62 -5.10
N LEU A 249 9.53 -0.45 -4.88
CA LEU A 249 8.86 0.85 -4.87
C LEU A 249 8.17 1.12 -3.52
N VAL A 250 8.20 2.38 -3.11
CA VAL A 250 7.29 2.95 -2.11
C VAL A 250 6.52 4.06 -2.80
N VAL A 251 5.23 3.83 -3.06
CA VAL A 251 4.40 4.81 -3.77
C VAL A 251 3.66 5.72 -2.79
N LEU A 252 3.60 7.01 -3.12
CA LEU A 252 3.13 8.08 -2.25
C LEU A 252 1.95 8.82 -2.92
N PRO A 253 0.72 8.29 -2.86
CA PRO A 253 -0.47 8.99 -3.35
C PRO A 253 -0.74 10.31 -2.62
N HIS A 254 -1.19 11.33 -3.35
CA HIS A 254 -1.42 12.68 -2.80
C HIS A 254 -0.20 13.27 -2.07
N ALA A 255 1.02 12.95 -2.49
CA ALA A 255 2.25 13.37 -1.82
C ALA A 255 2.29 14.88 -1.53
N ARG A 256 1.93 15.74 -2.50
CA ARG A 256 1.91 17.22 -2.32
C ARG A 256 0.99 17.70 -1.20
N ARG A 257 -0.07 16.94 -0.91
CA ARG A 257 -1.05 17.29 0.13
C ARG A 257 -0.66 16.75 1.50
N ARG A 258 0.05 15.62 1.55
CA ARG A 258 0.35 14.87 2.78
C ARG A 258 1.78 15.03 3.29
N LEU A 259 2.73 15.37 2.43
CA LEU A 259 4.14 15.49 2.77
C LEU A 259 4.60 16.95 2.74
N ARG A 260 5.55 17.29 3.61
CA ARG A 260 6.29 18.56 3.56
C ARG A 260 7.44 18.43 2.57
N LEU A 261 7.10 18.49 1.28
CA LEU A 261 8.07 18.35 0.18
C LEU A 261 9.05 19.54 0.07
N ASP A 262 8.78 20.62 0.79
CA ASP A 262 9.60 21.82 0.94
C ASP A 262 10.62 21.73 2.09
N ASP A 263 10.61 20.62 2.85
CA ASP A 263 11.58 20.32 3.92
C ASP A 263 12.59 19.26 3.43
N PRO A 264 13.79 19.67 2.99
CA PRO A 264 14.76 18.74 2.41
C PRO A 264 15.25 17.70 3.41
N GLU A 265 15.32 18.04 4.70
CA GLU A 265 15.80 17.11 5.72
C GLU A 265 14.79 15.99 5.95
N ARG A 266 13.49 16.31 6.00
CA ARG A 266 12.41 15.31 6.08
C ARG A 266 12.37 14.42 4.85
N VAL A 267 12.44 15.01 3.66
CA VAL A 267 12.45 14.24 2.40
C VAL A 267 13.67 13.32 2.35
N ALA A 268 14.85 13.81 2.69
CA ALA A 268 16.07 13.01 2.73
C ALA A 268 15.98 11.89 3.78
N THR A 269 15.37 12.12 4.95
CA THR A 269 15.09 11.05 5.93
C THR A 269 14.22 9.97 5.31
N LEU A 270 13.14 10.34 4.63
CA LEU A 270 12.20 9.39 4.05
C LEU A 270 12.88 8.50 3.00
N VAL A 271 13.62 9.11 2.08
CA VAL A 271 14.37 8.39 1.03
C VAL A 271 15.43 7.48 1.63
N ARG A 272 16.20 7.98 2.61
CA ARG A 272 17.21 7.16 3.26
C ARG A 272 16.56 6.04 4.07
N ARG A 273 15.47 6.28 4.80
CA ARG A 273 14.77 5.22 5.53
C ARG A 273 14.33 4.09 4.60
N PHE A 274 13.82 4.41 3.41
CA PHE A 274 13.41 3.41 2.42
C PHE A 274 14.44 3.22 1.29
N ALA A 275 15.74 3.26 1.58
CA ALA A 275 16.81 3.25 0.56
C ALA A 275 16.89 1.98 -0.31
N ASP A 276 16.20 0.90 0.08
CA ASP A 276 16.04 -0.32 -0.71
C ASP A 276 14.88 -0.23 -1.71
N ALA A 277 14.17 0.89 -1.76
CA ALA A 277 13.08 1.17 -2.67
C ALA A 277 13.13 2.61 -3.22
N THR A 278 12.52 2.82 -4.39
CA THR A 278 12.34 4.17 -4.93
C THR A 278 11.03 4.77 -4.40
N CYS A 279 11.12 5.94 -3.77
CA CYS A 279 9.94 6.70 -3.32
C CYS A 279 9.31 7.45 -4.50
N VAL A 280 8.16 6.98 -4.99
CA VAL A 280 7.47 7.50 -6.19
C VAL A 280 6.27 8.35 -5.81
N LEU A 281 6.15 9.55 -6.39
CA LEU A 281 5.02 10.46 -6.12
C LEU A 281 3.87 10.14 -7.07
N LEU A 282 2.73 9.78 -6.50
CA LEU A 282 1.49 9.55 -7.23
C LEU A 282 0.48 10.68 -6.92
N ASP A 283 0.82 11.91 -7.31
CA ASP A 283 -0.11 13.05 -7.19
C ASP A 283 -1.28 12.95 -8.20
N ASP A 284 -2.23 13.87 -8.13
CA ASP A 284 -3.38 13.92 -9.04
C ASP A 284 -2.93 13.91 -10.51
N GLY A 285 -3.50 12.98 -11.31
CA GLY A 285 -3.13 12.79 -12.72
C GLY A 285 -1.87 11.96 -12.97
N ALA A 286 -1.14 11.53 -11.93
CA ALA A 286 0.02 10.66 -12.10
C ALA A 286 -0.38 9.29 -12.66
N ARG A 287 0.42 8.80 -13.60
CA ARG A 287 0.34 7.45 -14.18
C ARG A 287 1.74 6.90 -14.31
N VAL A 288 2.01 5.77 -13.67
CA VAL A 288 3.29 5.09 -13.70
C VAL A 288 3.05 3.65 -14.15
N GLU A 289 3.58 3.30 -15.31
CA GLU A 289 3.58 1.92 -15.79
C GLU A 289 4.90 1.27 -15.42
N VAL A 290 4.85 0.33 -14.48
CA VAL A 290 6.03 -0.36 -13.98
C VAL A 290 6.41 -1.44 -14.99
N ALA A 291 7.65 -1.37 -15.49
CA ALA A 291 8.18 -2.37 -16.40
C ALA A 291 8.33 -3.74 -15.71
N GLY A 292 8.43 -4.81 -16.50
CA GLY A 292 8.52 -6.19 -15.96
C GLY A 292 9.77 -6.45 -15.10
N ASP A 293 10.81 -5.62 -15.24
CA ASP A 293 12.05 -5.61 -14.45
C ASP A 293 12.00 -4.62 -13.27
N GLY A 294 10.88 -3.93 -13.05
CA GLY A 294 10.71 -2.91 -12.03
C GLY A 294 11.20 -1.52 -12.43
N ALA A 295 11.70 -1.33 -13.65
CA ALA A 295 12.15 -0.02 -14.11
C ALA A 295 11.00 0.99 -14.18
N LEU A 296 11.30 2.24 -13.80
CA LEU A 296 10.36 3.35 -13.86
C LEU A 296 10.51 4.09 -15.20
N PRO A 297 9.39 4.51 -15.82
CA PRO A 297 9.45 5.25 -17.08
C PRO A 297 10.04 6.66 -16.87
N PRO A 298 10.71 7.23 -17.89
CA PRO A 298 11.13 8.63 -17.87
C PRO A 298 9.95 9.56 -17.59
N GLY A 299 10.19 10.66 -16.87
CA GLY A 299 9.13 11.58 -16.44
C GLY A 299 8.47 11.19 -15.11
N THR A 300 8.79 10.02 -14.54
CA THR A 300 8.26 9.62 -13.23
C THR A 300 8.83 10.51 -12.12
N ARG A 301 7.95 11.11 -11.32
CA ARG A 301 8.35 11.94 -10.18
C ARG A 301 8.76 11.08 -8.99
N VAL A 302 9.95 11.31 -8.46
CA VAL A 302 10.54 10.54 -7.36
C VAL A 302 11.10 11.48 -6.29
N LEU A 303 11.29 10.99 -5.07
CA LEU A 303 12.07 11.70 -4.05
C LEU A 303 13.54 11.34 -4.19
N THR A 304 14.44 12.32 -4.05
CA THR A 304 15.89 12.13 -4.18
C THR A 304 16.60 12.14 -2.82
N PRO A 305 17.80 11.52 -2.71
CA PRO A 305 18.59 11.52 -1.48
C PRO A 305 19.00 12.91 -0.97
N GLU A 306 18.97 13.92 -1.84
CA GLU A 306 19.26 15.33 -1.57
C GLU A 306 18.08 16.05 -0.89
N GLY A 307 16.92 15.39 -0.76
CA GLY A 307 15.73 15.98 -0.14
C GLY A 307 14.82 16.71 -1.11
N ALA A 308 14.88 16.40 -2.41
CA ALA A 308 14.12 17.10 -3.43
C ALA A 308 13.15 16.16 -4.16
N VAL A 309 12.25 16.75 -4.96
CA VAL A 309 11.47 16.03 -5.96
C VAL A 309 12.27 16.03 -7.27
N GLY A 310 12.69 14.83 -7.69
CA GLY A 310 13.36 14.61 -8.97
C GLY A 310 12.42 13.96 -10.00
N VAL A 311 12.96 13.79 -11.21
CA VAL A 311 12.27 13.16 -12.34
C VAL A 311 13.19 12.10 -12.94
N VAL A 312 12.68 10.88 -13.10
CA VAL A 312 13.44 9.79 -13.73
C VAL A 312 13.80 10.18 -15.16
N GLY A 313 15.07 10.04 -15.53
CA GLY A 313 15.58 10.35 -16.87
C GLY A 313 16.00 11.81 -17.06
N GLU A 314 15.80 12.68 -16.07
CA GLU A 314 16.41 14.01 -16.02
C GLU A 314 17.64 13.96 -15.11
N ALA A 315 18.73 14.62 -15.50
CA ALA A 315 19.87 14.81 -14.61
C ALA A 315 19.43 15.74 -13.46
N ALA A 316 19.68 15.30 -12.23
CA ALA A 316 19.41 16.07 -11.01
C ALA A 316 20.20 17.38 -10.95
#